data_AF-A0A091DFN5-F1
#
_entry.id   AF-A0A091DFN5-F1
#
_cell.length_a   1.000
_cell.length_b   1.000
_cell.length_c   1.000
_cell.angle_alpha   90.00
_cell.angle_beta   90.00
_cell.angle_gamma   90.00
#
_symmetry.space_group_name_H-M   'P 1'
#
loop_
_entity.id
_entity.type
_entity.pdbx_description
1 polymer ?
#
loop_
_entity_poly.entity_id
_entity_poly.type
_entity_poly.pdbx_seq_one_letter_code
_entity_poly.pdbx_strand_id
1 'polypeptide(L)'
;MTPSVNNYDDCIQGALLHRDVNIAWNLYQELLSLKLTPRLETLKALFDFGKDIKDDHYSNKLLDILLYLRNNHLYPGESLALSIKTWFESGQCSACGNTIESIQLSPEEYDFLKEKIMRDVIDGGDQYRKTTPQELKRFVKFIKSCPPFDVVIDGLNVAKMFHKVRESQMLLDVVSLLAKQNLQLLVLGRKHMLKQCAQWRRHEMEKVQEQAHCFFADNISEDDPFLLYATLNSGNHCKFITNDLMRDHKACLLDAKTQHLFFKWQQGHQLAIRRVSPRSHITFQHSPCYDTIVQTTGDSWHIPYDEDLVERYSYEVPTKWLCLQRKV
;
A
#
# COMPACT_ATOMS: atom_id res chain seq x y z
N MET A 1 8.23 -1.26 -32.26
CA MET A 1 7.22 -2.15 -31.67
C MET A 1 7.84 -2.70 -30.41
N THR A 2 7.26 -2.43 -29.23
CA THR A 2 7.82 -2.91 -27.96
C THR A 2 7.29 -4.33 -27.70
N PRO A 3 8.15 -5.34 -27.46
CA PRO A 3 7.70 -6.69 -27.16
C PRO A 3 6.81 -6.73 -25.91
N SER A 4 5.85 -7.64 -25.87
CA SER A 4 5.00 -7.83 -24.70
C SER A 4 5.75 -8.56 -23.59
N VAL A 5 5.25 -8.47 -22.35
CA VAL A 5 5.81 -9.22 -21.21
C VAL A 5 5.81 -10.73 -21.48
N ASN A 6 4.79 -11.25 -22.18
CA ASN A 6 4.75 -12.66 -22.58
C ASN A 6 5.86 -13.02 -23.57
N ASN A 7 6.22 -12.11 -24.50
CA ASN A 7 7.31 -12.39 -25.43
C ASN A 7 8.66 -12.50 -24.71
N TYR A 8 8.91 -11.60 -23.75
CA TYR A 8 10.10 -11.71 -22.91
C TYR A 8 10.10 -12.99 -22.06
N ASP A 9 8.97 -13.34 -21.45
CA ASP A 9 8.81 -14.56 -20.67
C ASP A 9 9.17 -15.80 -21.50
N ASP A 10 8.58 -15.96 -22.69
CA ASP A 10 8.86 -17.07 -23.61
C ASP A 10 10.34 -17.14 -24.01
N CYS A 11 10.95 -15.99 -24.36
CA CYS A 11 12.35 -15.94 -24.76
C CYS A 11 13.32 -16.23 -23.60
N ILE A 12 13.03 -15.72 -22.40
CA ILE A 12 13.84 -15.97 -21.20
C ILE A 12 13.78 -17.45 -20.85
N GLN A 13 12.59 -18.05 -20.80
CA GLN A 13 12.43 -19.48 -20.56
C GLN A 13 13.16 -20.31 -21.63
N GLY A 14 13.04 -19.93 -22.91
CA GLY A 14 13.76 -20.56 -24.01
C GLY A 14 15.27 -20.50 -23.86
N ALA A 15 15.83 -19.36 -23.44
CA ALA A 15 17.26 -19.21 -23.18
C ALA A 15 17.73 -20.09 -22.02
N LEU A 16 16.97 -20.14 -20.92
CA LEU A 16 17.27 -21.01 -19.77
C LEU A 16 17.23 -22.50 -20.14
N LEU A 17 16.26 -22.93 -20.96
CA LEU A 17 16.18 -24.31 -21.46
C LEU A 17 17.44 -24.72 -22.25
N HIS A 18 18.03 -23.78 -22.98
CA HIS A 18 19.28 -24.00 -23.74
C HIS A 18 20.54 -23.65 -22.94
N ARG A 19 20.40 -23.38 -21.63
CA ARG A 19 21.49 -22.99 -20.71
C ARG A 19 22.22 -21.70 -21.10
N ASP A 20 21.59 -20.83 -21.90
CA ASP A 20 22.12 -19.51 -22.23
C ASP A 20 21.70 -18.47 -21.18
N VAL A 21 22.44 -18.50 -20.07
CA VAL A 21 22.18 -17.66 -18.89
C VAL A 21 22.35 -16.18 -19.19
N ASN A 22 23.30 -15.84 -20.06
CA ASN A 22 23.61 -14.46 -20.41
C ASN A 22 22.46 -13.84 -21.21
N ILE A 23 21.93 -14.56 -22.20
CA ILE A 23 20.76 -14.09 -22.95
C ILE A 23 19.54 -13.95 -22.02
N ALA A 24 19.28 -14.96 -21.17
CA ALA A 24 18.16 -14.91 -20.22
C ALA A 24 18.23 -13.66 -19.33
N TRP A 25 19.42 -13.35 -18.79
CA TRP A 25 19.57 -12.18 -17.92
C TRP A 25 19.51 -10.85 -18.67
N ASN A 26 20.09 -10.79 -19.87
CA ASN A 26 20.03 -9.57 -20.69
C ASN A 26 18.58 -9.22 -21.07
N LEU A 27 17.79 -10.21 -21.46
CA LEU A 27 16.36 -10.04 -21.74
C LEU A 27 15.58 -9.61 -20.50
N TYR A 28 15.89 -10.18 -19.33
CA TYR A 28 15.29 -9.76 -18.07
C TYR A 28 15.62 -8.29 -17.73
N GLN A 29 16.88 -7.87 -17.87
CA GLN A 29 17.29 -6.49 -17.62
C GLN A 29 16.68 -5.52 -18.65
N GLU A 30 16.58 -5.92 -19.91
CA GLU A 30 15.91 -5.13 -20.95
C GLU A 30 14.43 -4.92 -20.60
N LEU A 31 13.71 -5.98 -20.22
CA LEU A 31 12.32 -5.90 -19.75
C LEU A 31 12.16 -4.87 -18.62
N LEU A 32 13.05 -4.90 -17.62
CA LEU A 32 13.02 -3.96 -16.50
C LEU A 32 13.34 -2.52 -16.95
N SER A 33 14.28 -2.34 -17.87
CA SER A 33 14.64 -1.04 -18.42
C SER A 33 13.47 -0.36 -19.16
N LEU A 34 12.58 -1.17 -19.73
CA LEU A 34 11.34 -0.74 -20.38
C LEU A 34 10.20 -0.47 -19.38
N LYS A 35 10.46 -0.56 -18.07
CA LYS A 35 9.48 -0.40 -16.99
C LYS A 35 8.31 -1.39 -17.07
N LEU A 36 8.55 -2.56 -17.66
CA LEU A 36 7.58 -3.65 -17.69
C LEU A 36 7.73 -4.48 -16.41
N THR A 37 6.61 -4.91 -15.84
CA THR A 37 6.61 -5.82 -14.69
C THR A 37 6.77 -7.25 -15.20
N PRO A 38 7.82 -8.00 -14.80
CA PRO A 38 8.01 -9.39 -15.21
C PRO A 38 6.89 -10.26 -14.65
N ARG A 39 6.54 -11.33 -15.37
CA ARG A 39 5.61 -12.32 -14.83
C ARG A 39 6.28 -13.05 -13.67
N LEU A 40 5.49 -13.43 -12.67
CA LEU A 40 5.97 -14.28 -11.58
C LEU A 40 6.52 -15.62 -12.11
N GLU A 41 5.97 -16.13 -13.22
CA GLU A 41 6.49 -17.32 -13.90
C GLU A 41 7.90 -17.13 -14.48
N THR A 42 8.20 -15.95 -15.01
CA THR A 42 9.55 -15.62 -15.49
C THR A 42 10.55 -15.66 -14.32
N LEU A 43 10.18 -15.09 -13.18
CA LEU A 43 11.00 -15.13 -11.96
C LEU A 43 11.17 -16.55 -11.45
N LYS A 44 10.09 -17.35 -11.50
CA LYS A 44 10.10 -18.76 -11.10
C LYS A 44 11.07 -19.58 -11.94
N ALA A 45 11.05 -19.40 -13.26
CA ALA A 45 11.97 -20.10 -14.17
C ALA A 45 13.44 -19.82 -13.85
N LEU A 46 13.78 -18.58 -13.47
CA LEU A 46 15.13 -18.21 -13.03
C LEU A 46 15.53 -18.92 -11.73
N PHE A 47 14.64 -18.96 -10.72
CA PHE A 47 14.90 -19.72 -9.48
C PHE A 47 15.00 -21.23 -9.73
N ASP A 48 14.14 -21.79 -10.57
CA ASP A 48 14.16 -23.21 -10.92
C ASP A 48 15.47 -23.61 -11.60
N PHE A 49 15.92 -22.80 -12.57
CA PHE A 49 17.19 -23.02 -13.26
C PHE A 49 18.39 -22.89 -12.30
N GLY A 50 18.32 -21.96 -11.34
CA GLY A 50 19.34 -21.73 -10.33
C GLY A 50 19.58 -22.89 -9.36
N LYS A 51 18.64 -23.85 -9.23
CA LYS A 51 18.77 -25.00 -8.32
C LYS A 51 20.01 -25.85 -8.62
N ASP A 52 20.38 -25.95 -9.89
CA ASP A 52 21.48 -26.78 -10.37
C ASP A 52 22.80 -25.99 -10.55
N ILE A 53 22.82 -24.70 -10.18
CA ILE A 53 23.94 -23.79 -10.43
C ILE A 53 24.63 -23.43 -9.12
N LYS A 54 25.92 -23.73 -9.04
CA LYS A 54 26.80 -23.31 -7.94
C LYS A 54 27.72 -22.18 -8.39
N ASP A 55 27.10 -21.05 -8.74
CA ASP A 55 27.78 -19.82 -9.12
C ASP A 55 27.29 -18.67 -8.23
N ASP A 56 28.24 -17.99 -7.59
CA ASP A 56 27.96 -16.86 -6.70
C ASP A 56 27.39 -15.67 -7.49
N HIS A 57 27.82 -15.50 -8.75
CA HIS A 57 27.31 -14.42 -9.59
C HIS A 57 25.84 -14.65 -9.97
N TYR A 58 25.45 -15.89 -10.30
CA TYR A 58 24.03 -16.24 -10.49
C TYR A 58 23.23 -16.11 -9.18
N SER A 59 23.82 -16.50 -8.05
CA SER A 59 23.17 -16.38 -6.74
C SER A 59 22.85 -14.92 -6.39
N ASN A 60 23.79 -14.00 -6.67
CA ASN A 60 23.57 -12.57 -6.46
C ASN A 60 22.43 -12.02 -7.32
N LYS A 61 22.31 -12.48 -8.57
CA LYS A 61 21.18 -12.13 -9.45
C LYS A 61 19.83 -12.57 -8.89
N LEU A 62 19.76 -13.76 -8.29
CA LEU A 62 18.53 -14.24 -7.65
C LEU A 62 18.20 -13.44 -6.38
N LEU A 63 19.20 -13.02 -5.61
CA LEU A 63 18.98 -12.09 -4.49
C LEU A 63 18.46 -10.73 -4.98
N ASP A 64 18.96 -10.22 -6.11
CA ASP A 64 18.44 -8.98 -6.73
C ASP A 64 16.96 -9.12 -7.12
N ILE A 65 16.50 -10.31 -7.53
CA ILE A 65 15.08 -10.57 -7.76
C ILE A 65 14.27 -10.46 -6.47
N LEU A 66 14.77 -10.96 -5.34
CA LEU A 66 14.08 -10.82 -4.05
C LEU A 66 13.99 -9.35 -3.63
N LEU A 67 15.04 -8.57 -3.87
CA LEU A 67 15.03 -7.12 -3.67
C LEU A 67 14.07 -6.42 -4.63
N TYR A 68 13.95 -6.90 -5.88
CA TYR A 68 12.95 -6.41 -6.81
C TYR A 68 11.52 -6.65 -6.29
N LEU A 69 11.22 -7.85 -5.79
CA LEU A 69 9.92 -8.17 -5.17
C LEU A 69 9.63 -7.24 -3.99
N ARG A 70 10.61 -7.03 -3.09
CA ARG A 70 10.52 -6.08 -1.98
C ARG A 70 10.19 -4.68 -2.45
N ASN A 71 11.00 -4.13 -3.35
CA ASN A 71 10.90 -2.73 -3.77
C ASN A 71 9.60 -2.43 -4.51
N ASN A 72 9.02 -3.43 -5.17
CA ASN A 72 7.76 -3.29 -5.91
C ASN A 72 6.53 -3.82 -5.15
N HIS A 73 6.68 -4.25 -3.89
CA HIS A 73 5.60 -4.81 -3.07
C HIS A 73 4.87 -5.96 -3.77
N LEU A 74 5.65 -6.81 -4.46
CA LEU A 74 5.16 -7.98 -5.17
C LEU A 74 5.35 -9.21 -4.28
N TYR A 75 4.31 -10.04 -4.25
CA TYR A 75 4.31 -11.29 -3.51
C TYR A 75 4.37 -12.45 -4.50
N PRO A 76 5.26 -13.44 -4.31
CA PRO A 76 5.22 -14.67 -5.07
C PRO A 76 3.91 -15.43 -4.80
N GLY A 77 3.44 -16.16 -5.80
CA GLY A 77 2.47 -17.24 -5.57
C GLY A 77 3.15 -18.46 -4.94
N GLU A 78 2.36 -19.42 -4.48
CA GLU A 78 2.83 -20.60 -3.74
C GLU A 78 3.91 -21.39 -4.51
N SER A 79 3.72 -21.58 -5.81
CA SER A 79 4.66 -22.30 -6.68
C SER A 79 6.02 -21.60 -6.82
N LEU A 80 6.04 -20.26 -6.90
CA LEU A 80 7.29 -19.49 -6.91
C LEU A 80 7.94 -19.49 -5.52
N ALA A 81 7.15 -19.36 -4.44
CA ALA A 81 7.67 -19.46 -3.08
C ALA A 81 8.36 -20.81 -2.84
N LEU A 82 7.81 -21.91 -3.33
CA LEU A 82 8.44 -23.23 -3.26
C LEU A 82 9.73 -23.32 -4.10
N SER A 83 9.80 -22.62 -5.23
CA SER A 83 10.98 -22.57 -6.09
C SER A 83 12.12 -21.80 -5.40
N ILE A 84 11.80 -20.67 -4.78
CA ILE A 84 12.72 -19.90 -3.93
C ILE A 84 13.19 -20.75 -2.75
N LYS A 85 12.25 -21.39 -2.04
CA LYS A 85 12.54 -22.29 -0.93
C LYS A 85 13.52 -23.40 -1.34
N THR A 86 13.22 -24.12 -2.41
CA THR A 86 14.07 -25.21 -2.91
C THR A 86 15.46 -24.71 -3.32
N TRP A 87 15.58 -23.52 -3.92
CA TRP A 87 16.88 -22.92 -4.23
C TRP A 87 17.70 -22.63 -2.95
N PHE A 88 17.05 -22.14 -1.89
CA PHE A 88 17.68 -21.95 -0.58
C PHE A 88 17.95 -23.25 0.20
N GLU A 89 17.06 -24.25 0.12
CA GLU A 89 17.04 -25.47 0.94
C GLU A 89 18.05 -26.55 0.54
N SER A 90 19.12 -26.16 -0.16
CA SER A 90 20.39 -26.87 0.00
C SER A 90 20.95 -26.80 1.45
N GLY A 91 20.28 -26.09 2.37
CA GLY A 91 20.32 -26.28 3.83
C GLY A 91 18.97 -25.95 4.52
N GLN A 92 18.51 -26.80 5.45
CA GLN A 92 17.15 -26.77 6.06
C GLN A 92 16.89 -25.61 7.06
N CYS A 93 15.63 -25.15 7.16
CA CYS A 93 15.15 -24.23 8.19
C CYS A 93 13.74 -24.58 8.75
N SER A 94 13.53 -24.29 10.03
CA SER A 94 12.23 -24.30 10.73
C SER A 94 12.17 -23.08 11.68
N ALA A 95 11.48 -21.99 11.26
CA ALA A 95 11.12 -20.82 12.08
C ALA A 95 12.23 -20.23 12.98
N CYS A 96 13.02 -19.28 12.43
CA CYS A 96 14.25 -18.76 13.03
C CYS A 96 14.09 -17.88 14.29
N GLY A 97 12.88 -17.53 14.71
CA GLY A 97 12.62 -16.67 15.89
C GLY A 97 13.03 -15.20 15.73
N ASN A 98 13.48 -14.77 14.54
CA ASN A 98 13.83 -13.37 14.26
C ASN A 98 12.59 -12.46 14.26
N THR A 99 12.80 -11.19 14.65
CA THR A 99 11.73 -10.18 14.64
C THR A 99 11.55 -9.61 13.24
N ILE A 100 10.33 -9.66 12.71
CA ILE A 100 9.93 -9.07 11.42
C ILE A 100 10.04 -7.54 11.52
N GLU A 101 10.44 -6.89 10.43
CA GLU A 101 10.53 -5.43 10.32
C GLU A 101 9.24 -4.75 10.81
N SER A 102 9.40 -3.71 11.64
CA SER A 102 8.26 -2.97 12.16
C SER A 102 7.54 -2.22 11.05
N ILE A 103 6.21 -2.22 11.08
CA ILE A 103 5.39 -1.37 10.19
C ILE A 103 5.56 0.12 10.52
N GLN A 104 6.02 0.45 11.72
CA GLN A 104 6.19 1.83 12.14
C GLN A 104 7.39 2.45 11.43
N LEU A 105 7.20 3.64 10.89
CA LEU A 105 8.30 4.44 10.35
C LEU A 105 9.08 5.04 11.52
N SER A 106 10.40 5.02 11.42
CA SER A 106 11.25 5.85 12.29
C SER A 106 10.95 7.35 12.08
N PRO A 107 11.27 8.22 13.05
CA PRO A 107 11.07 9.67 12.88
C PRO A 107 11.72 10.21 11.61
N GLU A 108 12.93 9.75 11.27
CA GLU A 108 13.68 10.18 10.10
C GLU A 108 13.04 9.72 8.79
N GLU A 109 12.55 8.46 8.74
CA GLU A 109 11.79 7.95 7.61
C GLU A 109 10.47 8.70 7.41
N TYR A 110 9.79 9.01 8.51
CA TYR A 110 8.52 9.73 8.49
C TYR A 110 8.69 11.16 7.99
N ASP A 111 9.68 11.89 8.51
CA ASP A 111 9.96 13.26 8.08
C ASP A 111 10.40 13.30 6.61
N PHE A 112 11.24 12.35 6.17
CA PHE A 112 11.62 12.21 4.77
C PHE A 112 10.40 11.99 3.86
N LEU A 113 9.52 11.04 4.21
CA LEU A 113 8.30 10.74 3.46
C LEU A 113 7.37 11.95 3.42
N LYS A 114 7.15 12.59 4.58
CA LYS A 114 6.31 13.78 4.71
C LYS A 114 6.80 14.89 3.80
N GLU A 115 8.08 15.24 3.85
CA GLU A 115 8.62 16.29 2.98
C GLU A 115 8.48 15.97 1.49
N LYS A 116 8.71 14.71 1.10
CA LYS A 116 8.58 14.26 -0.28
C LYS A 116 7.14 14.37 -0.78
N ILE A 117 6.17 13.84 -0.02
CA ILE A 117 4.75 13.93 -0.38
C ILE A 117 4.29 15.39 -0.44
N MET A 118 4.73 16.23 0.50
CA MET A 118 4.39 17.66 0.50
C MET A 118 4.92 18.36 -0.76
N ARG A 119 6.19 18.12 -1.13
CA ARG A 119 6.77 18.71 -2.35
C ARG A 119 6.11 18.18 -3.62
N ASP A 120 5.94 16.87 -3.74
CA ASP A 120 5.62 16.21 -5.01
C ASP A 120 4.11 16.19 -5.29
N VAL A 121 3.26 16.06 -4.27
CA VAL A 121 1.79 15.96 -4.41
C VAL A 121 1.12 17.32 -4.21
N ILE A 122 1.69 18.19 -3.39
CA ILE A 122 1.03 19.43 -2.95
C ILE A 122 1.62 20.65 -3.65
N ASP A 123 2.95 20.73 -3.74
CA ASP A 123 3.66 21.84 -4.40
C ASP A 123 4.02 21.54 -5.87
N GLY A 124 3.94 20.26 -6.31
CA GLY A 124 4.49 19.71 -7.56
C GLY A 124 3.91 20.18 -8.90
N GLY A 125 3.21 21.31 -8.95
CA GLY A 125 2.74 21.93 -10.19
C GLY A 125 1.47 21.33 -10.80
N ASP A 126 1.09 21.84 -11.98
CA ASP A 126 -0.24 21.74 -12.62
C ASP A 126 -0.84 20.32 -12.79
N GLN A 127 -0.06 19.25 -12.65
CA GLN A 127 -0.52 17.86 -12.83
C GLN A 127 -1.55 17.40 -11.78
N TYR A 128 -1.64 18.08 -10.63
CA TYR A 128 -2.61 17.81 -9.55
C TYR A 128 -3.67 18.90 -9.38
N ARG A 129 -3.67 19.94 -10.23
CA ARG A 129 -4.55 21.12 -10.08
C ARG A 129 -5.98 20.91 -10.60
N LYS A 130 -6.64 19.82 -10.20
CA LYS A 130 -8.13 19.84 -10.16
C LYS A 130 -8.65 20.56 -8.92
N THR A 131 -7.80 20.70 -7.90
CA THR A 131 -8.06 21.51 -6.71
C THR A 131 -7.56 22.94 -6.93
N THR A 132 -8.37 23.94 -6.59
CA THR A 132 -7.94 25.33 -6.74
C THR A 132 -6.86 25.70 -5.72
N PRO A 133 -5.82 26.49 -6.07
CA PRO A 133 -4.81 26.94 -5.12
C PRO A 133 -5.39 27.69 -3.91
N GLN A 134 -6.54 28.35 -4.10
CA GLN A 134 -7.26 29.05 -3.04
C GLN A 134 -7.88 28.06 -2.04
N GLU A 135 -8.47 26.97 -2.52
CA GLU A 135 -9.03 25.94 -1.66
C GLU A 135 -7.94 25.21 -0.87
N LEU A 136 -6.80 24.91 -1.51
CA LEU A 136 -5.65 24.32 -0.82
C LEU A 136 -5.13 25.23 0.29
N LYS A 137 -4.98 26.53 0.04
CA LYS A 137 -4.59 27.51 1.08
C LYS A 137 -5.60 27.56 2.23
N ARG A 138 -6.90 27.52 1.92
CA ARG A 138 -7.97 27.45 2.93
C ARG A 138 -7.84 26.20 3.79
N PHE A 139 -7.59 25.06 3.16
CA PHE A 139 -7.40 23.79 3.85
C PHE A 139 -6.15 23.78 4.75
N VAL A 140 -5.00 24.21 4.22
CA VAL A 140 -3.76 24.32 4.98
C VAL A 140 -3.93 25.21 6.20
N LYS A 141 -4.62 26.35 6.05
CA LYS A 141 -4.92 27.26 7.17
C LYS A 141 -5.82 26.60 8.21
N PHE A 142 -6.85 25.86 7.77
CA PHE A 142 -7.74 25.12 8.63
C PHE A 142 -6.98 24.07 9.47
N ILE A 143 -6.18 23.22 8.83
CA ILE A 143 -5.39 22.19 9.52
C ILE A 143 -4.41 22.81 10.52
N LYS A 144 -3.73 23.90 10.15
CA LYS A 144 -2.80 24.61 11.07
C LYS A 144 -3.49 25.25 12.27
N SER A 145 -4.80 25.46 12.23
CA SER A 145 -5.58 26.00 13.34
C SER A 145 -6.17 24.94 14.27
N CYS A 146 -6.04 23.66 13.90
CA CYS A 146 -6.54 22.53 14.68
C CYS A 146 -5.38 21.84 15.42
N PRO A 147 -5.66 21.15 16.55
CA PRO A 147 -4.71 20.19 17.10
C PRO A 147 -4.49 19.03 16.11
N PRO A 148 -3.41 18.25 16.28
CA PRO A 148 -3.23 17.00 15.55
C PRO A 148 -4.45 16.07 15.69
N PHE A 149 -4.83 15.43 14.59
CA PHE A 149 -5.91 14.46 14.56
C PHE A 149 -5.39 13.04 14.81
N ASP A 150 -6.21 12.20 15.41
CA ASP A 150 -5.95 10.77 15.56
C ASP A 150 -6.43 10.00 14.33
N VAL A 151 -7.55 10.42 13.72
CA VAL A 151 -8.11 9.77 12.52
C VAL A 151 -8.64 10.81 11.54
N VAL A 152 -8.17 10.73 10.29
CA VAL A 152 -8.73 11.47 9.14
C VAL A 152 -9.63 10.55 8.32
N ILE A 153 -10.85 10.98 8.07
CA ILE A 153 -11.91 10.18 7.43
C ILE A 153 -12.23 10.80 6.08
N ASP A 154 -12.06 10.02 5.02
CA ASP A 154 -12.58 10.35 3.69
C ASP A 154 -14.09 10.07 3.66
N GLY A 155 -14.87 11.09 3.97
CA GLY A 155 -16.30 10.97 4.24
C GLY A 155 -17.12 10.49 3.04
N LEU A 156 -16.75 10.88 1.82
CA LEU A 156 -17.48 10.47 0.62
C LEU A 156 -17.18 9.02 0.27
N ASN A 157 -15.91 8.60 0.33
CA ASN A 157 -15.53 7.22 0.06
C ASN A 157 -16.10 6.27 1.12
N VAL A 158 -16.01 6.62 2.41
CA VAL A 158 -16.59 5.83 3.50
C VAL A 158 -18.10 5.68 3.37
N ALA A 159 -18.81 6.76 3.05
CA ALA A 159 -20.25 6.73 2.89
C ALA A 159 -20.73 5.80 1.76
N LYS A 160 -19.89 5.61 0.72
CA LYS A 160 -20.19 4.78 -0.44
C LYS A 160 -19.78 3.31 -0.31
N MET A 161 -19.08 2.93 0.78
CA MET A 161 -18.59 1.56 0.96
C MET A 161 -19.70 0.50 0.98
N PHE A 162 -20.90 0.86 1.45
CA PHE A 162 -22.03 -0.08 1.57
C PHE A 162 -23.30 0.47 0.93
N HIS A 163 -23.54 0.12 -0.33
CA HIS A 163 -24.68 0.60 -1.14
C HIS A 163 -26.09 0.34 -0.55
N LYS A 164 -26.22 -0.56 0.44
CA LYS A 164 -27.49 -0.86 1.11
C LYS A 164 -27.82 0.09 2.27
N VAL A 165 -26.87 0.90 2.71
CA VAL A 165 -27.06 1.90 3.78
C VAL A 165 -27.00 3.29 3.17
N ARG A 166 -27.83 4.20 3.70
CA ARG A 166 -27.81 5.61 3.30
C ARG A 166 -26.44 6.21 3.61
N GLU A 167 -25.88 6.96 2.66
CA GLU A 167 -24.54 7.57 2.73
C GLU A 167 -24.31 8.37 4.02
N SER A 168 -25.21 9.33 4.33
CA SER A 168 -25.13 10.12 5.57
C SER A 168 -25.23 9.29 6.86
N GLN A 169 -26.02 8.21 6.87
CA GLN A 169 -26.12 7.32 8.02
C GLN A 169 -24.83 6.53 8.22
N MET A 170 -24.26 5.99 7.14
CA MET A 170 -23.03 5.22 7.19
C MET A 170 -21.87 6.07 7.74
N LEU A 171 -21.75 7.32 7.26
CA LEU A 171 -20.74 8.24 7.76
C LEU A 171 -20.94 8.55 9.26
N LEU A 172 -22.19 8.84 9.65
CA LEU A 172 -22.51 9.09 11.06
C LEU A 172 -22.20 7.89 11.96
N ASP A 173 -22.48 6.67 11.51
CA ASP A 173 -22.22 5.44 12.26
C ASP A 173 -20.72 5.26 12.52
N VAL A 174 -19.87 5.50 11.50
CA VAL A 174 -18.40 5.43 11.62
C VAL A 174 -17.89 6.51 12.57
N VAL A 175 -18.30 7.76 12.37
CA VAL A 175 -17.87 8.90 13.20
C VAL A 175 -18.28 8.69 14.66
N SER A 176 -19.53 8.28 14.90
CA SER A 176 -20.05 8.06 16.25
C SER A 176 -19.36 6.89 16.97
N LEU A 177 -18.89 5.88 16.22
CA LEU A 177 -18.15 4.77 16.80
C LEU A 177 -16.74 5.19 17.23
N LEU A 178 -16.05 5.98 16.41
CA LEU A 178 -14.71 6.49 16.72
C LEU A 178 -14.74 7.58 17.80
N ALA A 179 -15.74 8.45 17.79
CA ALA A 179 -15.90 9.51 18.78
C ALA A 179 -16.08 8.95 20.21
N LYS A 180 -16.74 7.80 20.36
CA LYS A 180 -16.85 7.08 21.64
C LYS A 180 -15.51 6.63 22.23
N GLN A 181 -14.45 6.59 21.43
CA GLN A 181 -13.10 6.26 21.87
C GLN A 181 -12.30 7.52 22.27
N ASN A 182 -12.93 8.70 22.31
CA ASN A 182 -12.32 9.99 22.61
C ASN A 182 -11.17 10.38 21.64
N LEU A 183 -11.27 9.95 20.39
CA LEU A 183 -10.30 10.28 19.33
C LEU A 183 -10.57 11.68 18.75
N GLN A 184 -9.51 12.39 18.36
CA GLN A 184 -9.59 13.62 17.57
C GLN A 184 -9.86 13.27 16.10
N LEU A 185 -11.06 13.61 15.62
CA LEU A 185 -11.54 13.22 14.29
C LEU A 185 -11.57 14.40 13.33
N LEU A 186 -11.10 14.16 12.11
CA LEU A 186 -11.32 15.03 10.96
C LEU A 186 -12.10 14.29 9.88
N VAL A 187 -13.23 14.84 9.45
CA VAL A 187 -13.99 14.37 8.28
C VAL A 187 -13.73 15.29 7.11
N LEU A 188 -13.18 14.73 6.04
CA LEU A 188 -13.08 15.37 4.74
C LEU A 188 -14.33 15.02 3.94
N GLY A 189 -15.03 16.04 3.44
CA GLY A 189 -16.25 15.85 2.69
C GLY A 189 -16.36 16.82 1.53
N ARG A 190 -17.51 16.77 0.85
CA ARG A 190 -17.84 17.63 -0.28
C ARG A 190 -19.04 18.50 0.03
N LYS A 191 -19.09 19.71 -0.53
CA LYS A 191 -20.20 20.66 -0.29
C LYS A 191 -21.58 20.08 -0.62
N HIS A 192 -21.71 19.12 -1.55
CA HIS A 192 -22.99 18.47 -1.81
C HIS A 192 -23.52 17.63 -0.64
N MET A 193 -22.66 17.14 0.25
CA MET A 193 -23.07 16.37 1.44
C MET A 193 -23.91 17.21 2.41
N LEU A 194 -23.79 18.54 2.36
CA LEU A 194 -24.56 19.47 3.19
C LEU A 194 -25.94 19.78 2.59
N LYS A 195 -26.21 19.37 1.36
CA LYS A 195 -27.50 19.63 0.69
C LYS A 195 -28.46 18.48 0.99
N GLN A 196 -29.63 18.83 1.55
CA GLN A 196 -30.67 17.85 1.86
C GLN A 196 -31.09 17.07 0.60
N CYS A 197 -30.90 15.75 0.62
CA CYS A 197 -31.38 14.83 -0.41
C CYS A 197 -31.67 13.43 0.18
N ALA A 198 -31.99 12.44 -0.67
CA ALA A 198 -32.28 11.08 -0.21
C ALA A 198 -31.06 10.41 0.44
N GLN A 199 -29.86 10.69 -0.08
CA GLN A 199 -28.58 10.15 0.38
C GLN A 199 -28.00 10.93 1.56
N TRP A 200 -28.19 12.26 1.59
CA TRP A 200 -27.60 13.17 2.57
C TRP A 200 -28.70 13.87 3.37
N ARG A 201 -28.94 13.39 4.59
CA ARG A 201 -29.88 14.04 5.52
C ARG A 201 -29.16 15.08 6.36
N ARG A 202 -29.72 16.28 6.39
CA ARG A 202 -29.16 17.42 7.11
C ARG A 202 -28.92 17.14 8.60
N HIS A 203 -29.91 16.56 9.29
CA HIS A 203 -29.78 16.24 10.72
C HIS A 203 -28.71 15.19 11.04
N GLU A 204 -28.38 14.31 10.10
CA GLU A 204 -27.30 13.33 10.27
C GLU A 204 -25.94 14.00 10.09
N MET A 205 -25.82 14.89 9.10
CA MET A 205 -24.59 15.66 8.89
C MET A 205 -24.32 16.68 9.99
N GLU A 206 -25.37 17.31 10.55
CA GLU A 206 -25.22 18.18 11.72
C GLU A 206 -24.62 17.40 12.91
N LYS A 207 -25.08 16.18 13.17
CA LYS A 207 -24.50 15.30 14.20
C LYS A 207 -23.06 14.86 13.89
N VAL A 208 -22.68 14.73 12.61
CA VAL A 208 -21.29 14.47 12.22
C VAL A 208 -20.42 15.68 12.59
N GLN A 209 -20.89 16.90 12.27
CA GLN A 209 -20.18 18.15 12.56
C GLN A 209 -20.08 18.46 14.07
N GLU A 210 -21.02 17.97 14.88
CA GLU A 210 -20.96 18.05 16.34
C GLU A 210 -19.92 17.11 16.96
N GLN A 211 -19.62 15.99 16.29
CA GLN A 211 -18.74 14.93 16.82
C GLN A 211 -17.33 14.93 16.24
N ALA A 212 -17.09 15.66 15.15
CA ALA A 212 -15.80 15.71 14.47
C ALA A 212 -15.55 17.08 13.84
N HIS A 213 -14.28 17.44 13.68
CA HIS A 213 -13.92 18.55 12.80
C HIS A 213 -14.26 18.16 11.36
N CYS A 214 -14.83 19.10 10.58
CA CYS A 214 -15.21 18.81 9.20
C CYS A 214 -14.66 19.87 8.24
N PHE A 215 -14.10 19.43 7.12
CA PHE A 215 -13.74 20.28 6.00
C PHE A 215 -14.48 19.83 4.75
N PHE A 216 -15.30 20.71 4.17
CA PHE A 216 -16.07 20.43 2.97
C PHE A 216 -15.45 21.11 1.74
N ALA A 217 -14.76 20.31 0.93
CA ALA A 217 -14.18 20.72 -0.34
C ALA A 217 -15.24 20.90 -1.44
N ASP A 218 -14.87 21.63 -2.50
CA ASP A 218 -15.65 21.73 -3.72
C ASP A 218 -15.83 20.36 -4.38
N ASN A 219 -16.97 20.15 -5.06
CA ASN A 219 -17.33 18.84 -5.61
C ASN A 219 -16.44 18.37 -6.77
N ILE A 220 -15.56 19.24 -7.28
CA ILE A 220 -14.69 18.99 -8.44
C ILE A 220 -13.23 18.68 -8.03
N SER A 221 -12.88 18.94 -6.78
CA SER A 221 -11.52 18.75 -6.25
C SER A 221 -11.16 17.25 -6.17
N GLU A 222 -9.89 16.89 -6.02
CA GLU A 222 -9.51 15.52 -5.68
C GLU A 222 -9.43 15.38 -4.15
N ASP A 223 -9.89 14.27 -3.59
CA ASP A 223 -9.92 14.06 -2.12
C ASP A 223 -8.53 13.65 -1.56
N ASP A 224 -7.76 12.90 -2.34
CA ASP A 224 -6.50 12.29 -1.92
C ASP A 224 -5.44 13.29 -1.42
N PRO A 225 -5.22 14.47 -2.05
CA PRO A 225 -4.23 15.43 -1.53
C PRO A 225 -4.58 15.99 -0.16
N PHE A 226 -5.88 16.19 0.13
CA PHE A 226 -6.33 16.68 1.43
C PHE A 226 -6.18 15.62 2.51
N LEU A 227 -6.52 14.37 2.18
CA LEU A 227 -6.36 13.21 3.06
C LEU A 227 -4.89 13.00 3.44
N LEU A 228 -4.00 12.97 2.44
CA LEU A 228 -2.55 12.84 2.64
C LEU A 228 -2.00 13.98 3.50
N TYR A 229 -2.33 15.22 3.17
CA TYR A 229 -1.82 16.38 3.90
C TYR A 229 -2.26 16.37 5.37
N ALA A 230 -3.55 16.18 5.64
CA ALA A 230 -4.04 16.20 7.02
C ALA A 230 -3.44 15.07 7.87
N THR A 231 -3.31 13.89 7.30
CA THR A 231 -2.77 12.71 8.01
C THR A 231 -1.28 12.90 8.31
N LEU A 232 -0.48 13.27 7.30
CA LEU A 232 0.96 13.50 7.45
C LEU A 232 1.29 14.73 8.30
N ASN A 233 0.43 15.75 8.28
CA ASN A 233 0.63 16.94 9.11
C ASN A 233 0.27 16.69 10.58
N SER A 234 -0.67 15.79 10.87
CA SER A 234 -1.03 15.41 12.23
C SER A 234 0.06 14.58 12.92
N GLY A 235 0.79 13.74 12.18
CA GLY A 235 1.98 13.04 12.67
C GLY A 235 1.87 11.51 12.57
N ASN A 236 2.94 10.82 12.96
CA ASN A 236 3.11 9.36 12.78
C ASN A 236 2.13 8.49 13.62
N HIS A 237 1.31 9.12 14.47
CA HIS A 237 0.22 8.44 15.19
C HIS A 237 -1.11 8.49 14.43
N CYS A 238 -1.28 9.45 13.52
CA CYS A 238 -2.54 9.74 12.88
C CYS A 238 -2.86 8.67 11.83
N LYS A 239 -4.03 8.07 11.95
CA LYS A 239 -4.54 7.09 11.00
C LYS A 239 -5.48 7.74 10.00
N PHE A 240 -5.83 7.02 8.95
CA PHE A 240 -6.82 7.48 7.98
C PHE A 240 -7.75 6.37 7.51
N ILE A 241 -8.94 6.74 7.09
CA ILE A 241 -9.94 5.82 6.54
C ILE A 241 -10.30 6.29 5.13
N THR A 242 -10.00 5.44 4.14
CA THR A 242 -10.51 5.55 2.77
C THR A 242 -10.59 4.16 2.16
N ASN A 243 -11.44 4.01 1.14
CA ASN A 243 -11.51 2.80 0.32
C ASN A 243 -10.73 2.97 -1.00
N ASP A 244 -10.13 4.14 -1.24
CA ASP A 244 -9.24 4.30 -2.39
C ASP A 244 -7.90 3.61 -2.13
N LEU A 245 -7.36 2.98 -3.18
CA LEU A 245 -6.07 2.31 -3.18
C LEU A 245 -4.92 3.30 -3.40
N MET A 246 -5.23 4.58 -3.62
CA MET A 246 -4.29 5.69 -3.85
C MET A 246 -3.32 5.37 -5.00
N ARG A 247 -3.83 4.69 -6.03
CA ARG A 247 -3.04 4.12 -7.15
C ARG A 247 -2.34 5.19 -7.97
N ASP A 248 -3.00 6.32 -8.18
CA ASP A 248 -2.47 7.40 -9.02
C ASP A 248 -1.32 8.14 -8.32
N HIS A 249 -1.33 8.20 -6.98
CA HIS A 249 -0.23 8.77 -6.20
C HIS A 249 1.03 7.89 -6.19
N LYS A 250 0.85 6.56 -6.22
CA LYS A 250 1.97 5.59 -6.32
C LYS A 250 2.76 5.77 -7.60
N ALA A 251 2.07 6.01 -8.72
CA ALA A 251 2.69 6.20 -10.03
C ALA A 251 3.56 7.47 -10.11
N CYS A 252 3.34 8.44 -9.22
CA CYS A 252 4.01 9.72 -9.25
C CYS A 252 5.25 9.79 -8.33
N LEU A 253 5.39 8.87 -7.38
CA LEU A 253 6.60 8.75 -6.57
C LEU A 253 7.66 8.07 -7.43
N LEU A 254 8.64 8.82 -7.93
CA LEU A 254 9.58 8.31 -8.93
C LEU A 254 10.72 7.47 -8.34
N ASP A 255 11.03 7.63 -7.04
CA ASP A 255 12.13 6.92 -6.40
C ASP A 255 11.63 5.75 -5.52
N ALA A 256 12.33 4.62 -5.62
CA ALA A 256 11.96 3.37 -4.96
C ALA A 256 11.93 3.48 -3.43
N LYS A 257 12.77 4.34 -2.84
CA LYS A 257 12.80 4.55 -1.39
C LYS A 257 11.52 5.23 -0.92
N THR A 258 11.10 6.30 -1.59
CA THR A 258 9.87 7.02 -1.26
C THR A 258 8.64 6.14 -1.50
N GLN A 259 8.62 5.37 -2.59
CA GLN A 259 7.54 4.38 -2.83
C GLN A 259 7.45 3.38 -1.67
N HIS A 260 8.58 2.78 -1.27
CA HIS A 260 8.62 1.82 -0.17
C HIS A 260 8.13 2.41 1.16
N LEU A 261 8.60 3.60 1.53
CA LEU A 261 8.13 4.27 2.74
C LEU A 261 6.64 4.63 2.66
N PHE A 262 6.14 5.01 1.48
CA PHE A 262 4.73 5.30 1.29
C PHE A 262 3.86 4.06 1.48
N PHE A 263 4.27 2.89 0.94
CA PHE A 263 3.55 1.64 1.14
C PHE A 263 3.57 1.17 2.59
N LYS A 264 4.73 1.24 3.25
CA LYS A 264 4.88 0.96 4.68
C LYS A 264 3.96 1.87 5.51
N TRP A 265 3.97 3.17 5.21
CA TRP A 265 3.09 4.15 5.85
C TRP A 265 1.62 3.84 5.60
N GLN A 266 1.21 3.62 4.35
CA GLN A 266 -0.16 3.28 3.98
C GLN A 266 -0.65 2.06 4.77
N GLN A 267 0.11 0.96 4.78
CA GLN A 267 -0.24 -0.26 5.50
C GLN A 267 -0.36 -0.04 7.02
N GLY A 268 0.53 0.75 7.62
CA GLY A 268 0.51 1.04 9.05
C GLY A 268 -0.57 2.02 9.52
N HIS A 269 -1.02 2.91 8.63
CA HIS A 269 -1.87 4.05 8.99
C HIS A 269 -3.28 3.97 8.40
N GLN A 270 -3.52 3.16 7.37
CA GLN A 270 -4.86 2.97 6.79
C GLN A 270 -5.69 2.02 7.65
N LEU A 271 -6.82 2.51 8.14
CA LEU A 271 -7.82 1.73 8.86
C LEU A 271 -8.87 1.20 7.87
N ALA A 272 -8.90 -0.11 7.67
CA ALA A 272 -9.92 -0.76 6.84
C ALA A 272 -11.21 -1.00 7.64
N ILE A 273 -12.35 -0.65 7.06
CA ILE A 273 -13.67 -0.92 7.63
C ILE A 273 -14.16 -2.30 7.18
N ARG A 274 -14.50 -3.17 8.14
CA ARG A 274 -15.21 -4.43 7.88
C ARG A 274 -16.61 -4.37 8.49
N ARG A 275 -17.56 -4.99 7.80
CA ARG A 275 -18.94 -5.16 8.30
C ARG A 275 -19.22 -6.64 8.50
N VAL A 276 -19.49 -7.02 9.76
CA VAL A 276 -19.72 -8.41 10.14
C VAL A 276 -21.12 -8.88 9.74
N SER A 277 -22.12 -7.98 9.72
CA SER A 277 -23.47 -8.32 9.26
C SER A 277 -24.27 -7.12 8.75
N PRO A 278 -25.36 -7.35 7.97
CA PRO A 278 -26.28 -6.29 7.56
C PRO A 278 -26.97 -5.58 8.74
N ARG A 279 -27.14 -6.26 9.89
CA ARG A 279 -27.94 -5.78 11.03
C ARG A 279 -27.14 -5.35 12.27
N SER A 280 -25.82 -5.57 12.36
CA SER A 280 -24.98 -4.94 13.40
C SER A 280 -23.45 -4.99 13.17
N HIS A 281 -22.82 -3.96 13.76
CA HIS A 281 -21.43 -3.62 14.07
C HIS A 281 -20.42 -3.44 12.92
N ILE A 282 -20.05 -2.17 12.69
CA ILE A 282 -18.84 -1.75 11.98
C ILE A 282 -17.65 -2.12 12.87
N THR A 283 -16.67 -2.81 12.32
CA THR A 283 -15.40 -3.09 12.98
C THR A 283 -14.25 -2.53 12.13
N PHE A 284 -13.18 -2.12 12.80
CA PHE A 284 -11.96 -1.67 12.15
C PHE A 284 -10.94 -2.79 12.18
N GLN A 285 -10.37 -3.12 11.03
CA GLN A 285 -9.22 -4.01 10.97
C GLN A 285 -8.00 -3.22 11.41
N HIS A 286 -7.39 -3.64 12.51
CA HIS A 286 -6.12 -3.09 12.95
C HIS A 286 -4.99 -3.58 12.03
N SER A 287 -4.13 -2.66 11.60
CA SER A 287 -2.90 -3.01 10.90
C SER A 287 -2.02 -3.90 11.78
N PRO A 288 -1.39 -4.95 11.22
CA PRO A 288 -0.40 -5.74 11.95
C PRO A 288 0.74 -4.83 12.42
N CYS A 289 1.40 -5.18 13.53
CA CYS A 289 2.54 -4.42 14.06
C CYS A 289 3.84 -4.61 13.27
N TYR A 290 3.79 -5.38 12.18
CA TYR A 290 4.91 -5.77 11.34
C TYR A 290 4.60 -5.47 9.87
N ASP A 291 5.63 -5.19 9.08
CA ASP A 291 5.50 -4.90 7.66
C ASP A 291 5.46 -6.20 6.84
N THR A 292 4.38 -6.40 6.08
CA THR A 292 4.18 -7.60 5.25
C THR A 292 4.85 -7.41 3.91
N ILE A 293 6.18 -7.48 3.89
CA ILE A 293 7.01 -7.36 2.69
C ILE A 293 8.11 -8.42 2.67
N VAL A 294 8.67 -8.64 1.48
CA VAL A 294 9.92 -9.39 1.35
C VAL A 294 11.02 -8.66 2.12
N GLN A 295 11.67 -9.35 3.06
CA GLN A 295 12.63 -8.73 3.96
C GLN A 295 13.79 -9.65 4.31
N THR A 296 14.92 -9.04 4.68
CA THR A 296 16.15 -9.75 5.01
C THR A 296 16.93 -9.08 6.13
N THR A 297 17.54 -9.89 6.98
CA THR A 297 18.55 -9.47 7.97
C THR A 297 19.97 -9.74 7.48
N GLY A 298 20.14 -10.12 6.20
CA GLY A 298 21.38 -10.62 5.62
C GLY A 298 21.54 -12.13 5.80
N ASP A 299 21.36 -12.63 7.03
CA ASP A 299 21.43 -14.06 7.37
C ASP A 299 20.08 -14.79 7.25
N SER A 300 18.97 -14.05 7.24
CA SER A 300 17.63 -14.60 7.04
C SER A 300 16.82 -13.83 6.00
N TRP A 301 15.83 -14.49 5.41
CA TRP A 301 14.82 -13.92 4.53
C TRP A 301 13.42 -14.33 5.00
N HIS A 302 12.51 -13.36 5.03
CA HIS A 302 11.08 -13.60 5.25
C HIS A 302 10.33 -13.08 4.03
N ILE A 303 9.60 -13.97 3.37
CA ILE A 303 8.98 -13.71 2.05
C ILE A 303 7.49 -14.05 2.18
N PRO A 304 6.60 -13.04 2.25
CA PRO A 304 5.16 -13.29 2.25
C PRO A 304 4.73 -13.80 0.87
N TYR A 305 3.80 -14.76 0.82
CA TYR A 305 3.35 -15.37 -0.43
C TYR A 305 1.85 -15.63 -0.46
N ASP A 306 1.27 -15.57 -1.65
CA ASP A 306 -0.15 -15.83 -1.91
C ASP A 306 -0.38 -17.35 -2.10
N GLU A 307 -1.43 -17.91 -1.46
CA GLU A 307 -1.83 -19.31 -1.62
C GLU A 307 -2.69 -19.48 -2.88
N ASP A 308 -2.47 -20.55 -3.66
CA ASP A 308 -3.14 -20.73 -4.96
C ASP A 308 -4.67 -20.81 -4.86
N LEU A 309 -5.19 -21.29 -3.72
CA LEU A 309 -6.63 -21.48 -3.47
C LEU A 309 -7.29 -20.28 -2.77
N VAL A 310 -6.54 -19.23 -2.44
CA VAL A 310 -7.04 -18.07 -1.69
C VAL A 310 -6.87 -16.80 -2.53
N GLU A 311 -7.97 -16.33 -3.13
CA GLU A 311 -7.97 -15.02 -3.80
C GLU A 311 -7.92 -13.90 -2.77
N ARG A 312 -6.82 -13.15 -2.78
CA ARG A 312 -6.61 -11.96 -1.96
C ARG A 312 -7.06 -10.71 -2.71
N TYR A 313 -7.80 -9.82 -2.04
CA TYR A 313 -8.08 -8.52 -2.62
C TYR A 313 -6.83 -7.63 -2.63
N SER A 314 -6.75 -6.70 -3.59
CA SER A 314 -5.60 -5.80 -3.74
C SER A 314 -5.22 -4.95 -2.50
N TYR A 315 -6.13 -4.78 -1.54
CA TYR A 315 -5.90 -4.06 -0.27
C TYR A 315 -5.53 -4.97 0.91
N GLU A 316 -5.68 -6.28 0.77
CA GLU A 316 -5.27 -7.25 1.80
C GLU A 316 -3.78 -7.58 1.62
N VAL A 317 -3.13 -8.07 2.67
CA VAL A 317 -1.74 -8.54 2.62
C VAL A 317 -1.69 -10.06 2.79
N PRO A 318 -0.68 -10.76 2.23
CA PRO A 318 -0.57 -12.20 2.44
C PRO A 318 -0.45 -12.56 3.93
N THR A 319 -1.00 -13.70 4.31
CA THR A 319 -0.94 -14.20 5.69
C THR A 319 0.10 -15.29 5.88
N LYS A 320 0.57 -15.90 4.78
CA LYS A 320 1.61 -16.93 4.78
C LYS A 320 2.97 -16.32 4.51
N TRP A 321 3.97 -16.94 5.12
CA TRP A 321 5.36 -16.51 5.07
C TRP A 321 6.27 -17.69 4.81
N LEU A 322 7.19 -17.50 3.88
CA LEU A 322 8.34 -18.35 3.70
C LEU A 322 9.49 -17.76 4.54
N CYS A 323 10.03 -18.57 5.46
CA CYS A 323 11.16 -18.22 6.32
C CYS A 323 12.39 -19.01 5.86
N LEU A 324 13.47 -18.30 5.54
CA LEU A 324 14.74 -18.88 5.07
C LEU A 324 15.84 -18.34 5.97
N GLN A 325 16.72 -19.19 6.46
CA GLN A 325 17.87 -18.78 7.26
C GLN A 325 19.10 -19.54 6.81
N ARG A 326 20.20 -18.83 6.58
CA ARG A 326 21.51 -19.45 6.43
C ARG A 326 21.99 -19.86 7.83
N LYS A 327 22.11 -21.16 8.09
CA LYS A 327 22.92 -21.62 9.24
C LYS A 327 24.38 -21.29 8.93
N VAL A 328 25.01 -20.54 9.83
CA VAL A 328 26.47 -20.36 9.89
C VAL A 328 27.13 -21.68 10.28
#